data_AF-A0A7Y8HW25-F1
#
_entry.id   AF-A0A7Y8HW25-F1
#
_cell.length_a   1.000
_cell.length_b   1.000
_cell.length_c   1.000
_cell.angle_alpha   90.00
_cell.angle_beta   90.00
_cell.angle_gamma   90.00
#
_symmetry.space_group_name_H-M   'P 1'
#
loop_
_entity.id
_entity.type
_entity.pdbx_description
1 polymer ?
#
loop_
_entity_poly.entity_id
_entity_poly.type
_entity_poly.pdbx_seq_one_letter_code
_entity_poly.pdbx_strand_id
1 'polypeptide(L)'
;MEEIRELIERYKLEEDLEHIIIPIIDKNGNKKRCFLLKRRFIRIVYSEEHFVDYPLEDAIIATIKYPDLLLSEALYLLYKESFMKISDVDSKSNNQ
;
A
#
# COMPACT_ATOMS: atom_id res chain seq x y z
N MET A 1 -2.11 -5.26 -13.80
CA MET A 1 -3.56 -5.27 -13.50
C MET A 1 -4.01 -6.66 -13.05
N GLU A 2 -3.31 -7.73 -13.44
CA GLU A 2 -3.60 -9.06 -12.91
C GLU A 2 -3.28 -9.12 -11.42
N GLU A 3 -2.17 -8.49 -11.02
CA GLU A 3 -1.75 -8.33 -9.63
C GLU A 3 -2.81 -7.60 -8.79
N ILE A 4 -3.46 -6.59 -9.37
CA ILE A 4 -4.56 -5.86 -8.72
C ILE A 4 -5.79 -6.76 -8.58
N ARG A 5 -6.13 -7.59 -9.58
CA ARG A 5 -7.24 -8.56 -9.48
C ARG A 5 -6.97 -9.55 -8.34
N GLU A 6 -5.76 -10.08 -8.25
CA GLU A 6 -5.37 -10.97 -7.15
C GLU A 6 -5.54 -10.29 -5.78
N LEU A 7 -5.17 -9.00 -5.66
CA LEU A 7 -5.38 -8.24 -4.43
C LEU A 7 -6.86 -8.03 -4.13
N ILE A 8 -7.69 -7.73 -5.13
CA ILE A 8 -9.15 -7.58 -4.98
C ILE A 8 -9.75 -8.87 -4.44
N GLU A 9 -9.42 -10.01 -5.03
CA GLU A 9 -9.95 -11.31 -4.60
C GLU A 9 -9.43 -11.69 -3.20
N ARG A 10 -8.12 -11.55 -2.97
CA ARG A 10 -7.46 -11.94 -1.72
C ARG A 10 -7.99 -11.16 -0.51
N TYR A 11 -8.18 -9.86 -0.68
CA TYR A 11 -8.62 -8.97 0.40
C TYR A 11 -10.11 -8.66 0.36
N LYS A 12 -10.85 -9.29 -0.56
CA LYS A 12 -12.30 -9.06 -0.76
C LYS A 12 -12.61 -7.57 -0.93
N LEU A 13 -11.80 -6.90 -1.75
CA LEU A 13 -12.00 -5.49 -2.07
C LEU A 13 -13.21 -5.33 -3.00
N GLU A 14 -13.83 -4.16 -2.96
CA GLU A 14 -14.87 -3.76 -3.90
C GLU A 14 -14.22 -2.93 -5.02
N GLU A 15 -14.83 -2.89 -6.21
CA GLU A 15 -14.38 -2.01 -7.29
C GLU A 15 -15.57 -1.46 -8.09
N ASP A 16 -15.44 -0.23 -8.58
CA ASP A 16 -16.36 0.38 -9.54
C ASP A 16 -15.63 0.74 -10.84
N LEU A 17 -16.20 1.56 -11.72
CA LEU A 17 -15.54 1.92 -12.99
C LEU A 17 -14.22 2.68 -12.79
N GLU A 18 -14.10 3.48 -11.74
CA GLU A 18 -13.01 4.43 -11.51
C GLU A 18 -12.17 4.12 -10.26
N HIS A 19 -12.69 3.32 -9.32
CA HIS A 19 -12.10 3.15 -8.00
C HIS A 19 -11.92 1.69 -7.60
N ILE A 20 -10.85 1.45 -6.83
CA ILE A 20 -10.73 0.33 -5.91
C ILE A 20 -11.18 0.81 -4.54
N ILE A 21 -12.12 0.08 -3.94
CA ILE A 21 -12.79 0.43 -2.70
C ILE A 21 -12.30 -0.55 -1.62
N ILE A 22 -11.60 -0.02 -0.64
CA ILE A 22 -10.99 -0.78 0.45
C ILE A 22 -11.86 -0.60 1.70
N PRO A 23 -12.57 -1.65 2.16
CA PRO A 23 -13.28 -1.60 3.43
C PRO A 23 -12.27 -1.64 4.58
N ILE A 24 -12.38 -0.67 5.49
CA ILE A 24 -11.46 -0.50 6.62
C ILE A 24 -12.27 -0.49 7.91
N ILE A 25 -11.72 -1.08 8.97
CA ILE A 25 -12.23 -0.90 10.34
C ILE A 25 -11.21 -0.01 11.05
N ASP A 26 -11.64 1.15 11.51
CA ASP A 26 -10.75 2.05 12.25
C ASP A 26 -10.51 1.54 13.69
N LYS A 27 -9.54 2.16 14.37
CA LYS A 27 -9.23 1.86 15.78
C LYS A 27 -10.41 1.94 16.76
N ASN A 28 -11.50 2.62 16.41
CA ASN A 28 -12.71 2.74 17.22
C ASN A 28 -13.77 1.69 16.85
N GLY A 29 -13.46 0.77 15.92
CA GLY A 29 -14.37 -0.25 15.42
C GLY A 29 -15.36 0.26 14.36
N ASN A 30 -15.22 1.50 13.89
CA ASN A 30 -16.11 2.05 12.86
C ASN A 30 -15.71 1.53 11.49
N LYS A 31 -16.71 1.16 10.69
CA LYS A 31 -16.52 0.80 9.29
C LYS A 31 -16.33 2.07 8.45
N LYS A 32 -15.23 2.13 7.72
CA LYS A 32 -14.89 3.17 6.75
C LYS A 32 -14.61 2.54 5.39
N ARG A 33 -14.62 3.36 4.36
CA ARG A 33 -14.22 2.98 2.99
C ARG A 33 -13.16 3.94 2.50
N CYS A 34 -12.05 3.41 2.04
CA CYS A 34 -11.03 4.17 1.32
C CYS A 34 -11.21 3.93 -0.18
N PHE A 35 -11.11 4.98 -0.98
CA PHE A 35 -11.29 4.94 -2.42
C PHE A 35 -9.97 5.31 -3.08
N LEU A 36 -9.39 4.38 -3.85
CA LEU A 36 -8.18 4.60 -4.64
C LEU A 36 -8.55 4.64 -6.12
N LEU A 37 -8.10 5.66 -6.83
CA LEU A 37 -8.31 5.76 -8.28
C LEU A 37 -7.61 4.60 -9.01
N LYS A 38 -8.32 4.00 -9.97
CA LYS A 38 -7.81 2.99 -10.91
C LYS A 38 -6.85 3.60 -11.91
N ARG A 39 -5.66 3.94 -11.44
CA ARG A 39 -4.54 4.41 -12.26
C ARG A 39 -3.37 3.48 -12.07
N ARG A 40 -2.52 3.35 -13.08
CA ARG A 40 -1.32 2.50 -12.98
C ARG A 40 -0.39 2.97 -11.84
N PHE A 41 -0.31 4.28 -11.64
CA PHE A 41 0.51 4.90 -10.61
C PHE A 41 -0.26 5.99 -9.87
N ILE A 42 0.06 6.16 -8.58
CA ILE A 42 -0.39 7.24 -7.71
C ILE A 42 0.83 8.08 -7.34
N ARG A 43 0.76 9.37 -7.67
CA ARG A 43 1.79 10.34 -7.27
C ARG A 43 1.56 10.81 -5.85
N ILE A 44 2.55 10.62 -4.98
CA ILE A 44 2.60 11.22 -3.65
C ILE A 44 3.57 12.38 -3.68
N VAL A 45 3.10 13.57 -3.32
CA VAL A 45 3.91 14.78 -3.19
C VAL A 45 4.30 14.93 -1.71
N TYR A 46 5.60 14.82 -1.42
CA TYR A 46 6.13 14.98 -0.06
C TYR A 46 6.57 16.42 0.22
N SER A 47 7.08 17.12 -0.79
CA SER A 47 7.37 18.57 -0.75
C SER A 47 7.26 19.15 -2.17
N GLU A 48 7.38 20.48 -2.32
CA GLU A 48 7.23 21.17 -3.61
C GLU A 48 8.09 20.57 -4.75
N GLU A 49 9.30 20.09 -4.41
CA GLU A 49 10.24 19.52 -5.39
C GLU A 49 10.38 17.99 -5.29
N HIS A 50 9.75 17.35 -4.30
CA HIS A 50 9.90 15.92 -4.05
C HIS A 50 8.56 15.19 -4.16
N PHE A 51 8.44 14.39 -5.21
CA PHE A 51 7.31 13.50 -5.44
C PHE A 51 7.80 12.11 -5.87
N VAL A 52 6.99 11.10 -5.57
CA VAL A 52 7.25 9.71 -5.96
C VAL A 52 5.98 9.11 -6.55
N ASP A 53 6.12 8.41 -7.67
CA ASP A 53 5.04 7.67 -8.32
C ASP A 53 5.06 6.21 -7.83
N TYR A 54 4.03 5.81 -7.09
CA TYR A 54 3.90 4.45 -6.57
C TYR A 54 2.92 3.62 -7.41
N PRO A 55 3.20 2.34 -7.65
CA PRO A 55 2.22 1.41 -8.22
C PRO A 55 0.92 1.39 -7.39
N LEU A 56 -0.22 1.25 -8.05
CA LEU A 56 -1.50 1.13 -7.34
C LEU A 56 -1.53 -0.08 -6.39
N GLU A 57 -0.85 -1.17 -6.74
CA GLU A 57 -0.69 -2.36 -5.90
C GLU A 57 -0.11 -2.01 -4.53
N ASP A 58 0.96 -1.22 -4.51
CA ASP A 58 1.59 -0.78 -3.26
C ASP A 58 0.68 0.14 -2.46
N ALA A 59 -0.06 1.02 -3.15
CA ALA A 59 -1.02 1.89 -2.47
C ALA A 59 -2.16 1.09 -1.82
N ILE A 60 -2.65 0.04 -2.49
CA ILE A 60 -3.64 -0.89 -1.93
C ILE A 60 -3.05 -1.59 -0.69
N ILE A 61 -1.85 -2.16 -0.81
CA ILE A 61 -1.20 -2.90 0.28
C ILE A 61 -0.92 -1.98 1.48
N ALA A 62 -0.40 -0.78 1.23
CA ALA A 62 -0.12 0.21 2.26
C ALA A 62 -1.40 0.60 3.01
N THR A 63 -2.49 0.82 2.28
CA THR A 63 -3.80 1.17 2.86
C THR A 63 -4.36 0.03 3.72
N ILE A 64 -4.21 -1.22 3.29
CA ILE A 64 -4.69 -2.39 4.06
C ILE A 64 -3.85 -2.61 5.31
N LYS A 65 -2.52 -2.47 5.22
CA LYS A 65 -1.60 -2.70 6.35
C LYS A 65 -1.66 -1.61 7.41
N TYR A 66 -1.83 -0.36 6.99
CA TYR A 66 -1.80 0.80 7.88
C TYR A 66 -3.06 1.67 7.68
N PRO A 67 -4.25 1.13 8.00
CA PRO A 67 -5.54 1.77 7.70
C PRO A 67 -5.76 3.12 8.39
N ASP A 68 -5.07 3.38 9.50
CA ASP A 68 -5.20 4.60 10.29
C ASP A 68 -4.16 5.67 9.90
N LEU A 69 -3.25 5.40 8.96
CA LEU A 69 -2.20 6.33 8.53
C LEU A 69 -2.55 7.01 7.21
N LEU A 70 -1.92 8.16 6.95
CA LEU A 70 -1.96 8.77 5.62
C LEU A 70 -1.25 7.86 4.62
N LEU A 71 -1.73 7.85 3.37
CA LEU A 71 -1.16 7.00 2.33
C LEU A 71 0.35 7.25 2.13
N SER A 72 0.80 8.50 2.24
CA SER A 72 2.22 8.88 2.18
C SER A 72 3.05 8.22 3.29
N GLU A 73 2.56 8.22 4.52
CA GLU A 73 3.21 7.60 5.68
C GLU A 73 3.18 6.07 5.59
N ALA A 74 2.05 5.51 5.17
CA ALA A 74 1.86 4.08 4.97
C ALA A 74 2.80 3.52 3.90
N LEU A 75 2.97 4.23 2.78
CA LEU A 75 3.90 3.87 1.71
C LEU A 75 5.35 3.98 2.19
N TYR A 76 5.70 5.04 2.93
CA TYR A 76 7.03 5.16 3.52
C TYR A 76 7.36 3.95 4.43
N LEU A 77 6.44 3.55 5.30
CA LEU A 77 6.61 2.38 6.18
C LEU A 77 6.72 1.07 5.38
N LEU A 78 5.86 0.87 4.37
CA LEU A 78 5.88 -0.33 3.53
C LEU A 78 7.23 -0.55 2.86
N TYR A 79 7.83 0.51 2.32
CA TYR A 79 9.13 0.46 1.66
C TYR A 79 10.29 0.36 2.66
N LYS A 80 10.18 1.02 3.83
CA LYS A 80 11.17 0.89 4.91
C LYS A 80 11.22 -0.54 5.45
N GLU A 81 10.08 -1.19 5.68
CA GLU A 81 10.01 -2.60 6.08
C GLU A 81 10.64 -3.52 5.03
N SER A 82 10.38 -3.25 3.74
CA SER A 82 10.96 -4.01 2.64
C SER A 82 12.49 -3.91 2.62
N PHE A 83 13.02 -2.70 2.85
CA PHE A 83 14.47 -2.49 2.96
C PHE A 83 15.08 -3.25 4.16
N MET A 84 14.42 -3.23 5.32
CA MET A 84 14.88 -3.94 6.51
C MET A 84 14.86 -5.47 6.33
N LYS A 85 13.85 -6.01 5.65
CA LYS A 85 13.77 -7.45 5.33
C LYS A 85 14.89 -7.92 4.39
N ILE A 86 15.35 -7.06 3.49
CA ILE A 86 16.48 -7.38 2.60
C ILE A 86 17.79 -7.43 3.40
N SER A 87 18.02 -6.48 4.31
CA SER A 87 19.23 -6.47 5.14
C SER A 87 19.33 -7.65 6.13
N ASP A 88 18.19 -8.22 6.56
CA ASP A 88 18.18 -9.39 7.43
C ASP A 88 18.53 -10.70 6.69
N VAL A 89 18.33 -10.75 5.36
CA VAL A 89 18.66 -11.93 4.53
C VAL A 89 20.15 -11.98 4.22
N ASP A 90 20.80 -10.84 3.99
CA ASP A 90 22.25 -10.77 3.74
C ASP A 90 23.08 -11.11 5.00
N SER A 91 22.50 -10.92 6.20
CA SER A 91 23.16 -11.21 7.48
C SER A 91 23.24 -12.71 7.82
N LYS A 92 22.56 -13.59 7.07
CA LYS A 92 22.57 -15.05 7.31
C LYS A 92 23.44 -15.85 6.34
N SER A 93 24.17 -15.18 5.46
CA SER A 93 25.07 -15.81 4.47
C SER A 93 26.55 -15.61 4.82
N ASN A 94 26.95 -15.89 6.06
CA ASN A 94 28.36 -16.09 6.43
C ASN A 94 28.44 -16.94 7.70
N ASN A 95 28.42 -18.25 7.51
CA ASN A 95 29.07 -19.22 8.39
C ASN A 95 29.41 -20.43 7.50
N GLN A 96 30.52 -20.29 6.76
CA GLN A 96 31.33 -21.42 6.30
C GLN A 96 32.34 -21.76 7.38
#